data_AF-W9QR31-F1
#
_entry.id   AF-W9QR31-F1
#
_cell.length_a   1.000
_cell.length_b   1.000
_cell.length_c   1.000
_cell.angle_alpha   90.00
_cell.angle_beta   90.00
_cell.angle_gamma   90.00
#
_symmetry.space_group_name_H-M   'P 1'
#
loop_
_entity.id
_entity.type
_entity.pdbx_description
1 polymer ?
#
loop_
_entity_poly.entity_id
_entity_poly.type
_entity_poly.pdbx_seq_one_letter_code
_entity_poly.pdbx_strand_id
1 'polypeptide(L)'
;MISPIQNRATDHLRWMCQTWWQFNFSGDQMLALIPCGNRANLEKVKVHPNLSVLTVQLLARGELYAELGLFVINKILEPSKEVALQLLESGRQNSQTRKLGLDMLRQLSLHHDYVQLLVQDGYYLEALRYARKHKVSTVRPSLFLEVALASNDSQNLAAVLRFFLDFTPGFRTTSDYSTYCRILKEMNSTVSA
;
A
#
# COMPACT_ATOMS: atom_id res chain seq x y z
N MET A 1 -30.50 -14.64 28.88
CA MET A 1 -29.14 -15.22 28.94
C MET A 1 -28.44 -14.90 27.63
N ILE A 2 -27.58 -13.89 27.62
CA ILE A 2 -26.70 -13.53 26.49
C ILE A 2 -25.26 -13.64 27.01
N SER A 3 -24.39 -14.17 26.16
CA SER A 3 -23.09 -14.78 26.46
C SER A 3 -22.00 -13.79 26.92
N PRO A 4 -20.97 -14.25 27.69
CA PRO A 4 -19.98 -13.37 28.33
C PRO A 4 -18.85 -12.86 27.41
N ILE A 5 -18.89 -13.17 26.10
CA ILE A 5 -17.76 -12.93 25.19
C ILE A 5 -17.86 -11.55 24.50
N GLN A 6 -19.04 -10.93 24.51
CA GLN A 6 -19.25 -9.59 23.90
C GLN A 6 -18.65 -8.43 24.71
N ASN A 7 -18.24 -8.66 25.97
CA ASN A 7 -17.89 -7.59 26.90
C ASN A 7 -16.42 -7.14 26.83
N ARG A 8 -15.49 -7.97 26.33
CA ARG A 8 -14.06 -7.61 26.32
C ARG A 8 -13.67 -6.53 25.30
N ALA A 9 -14.37 -6.45 24.17
CA ALA A 9 -14.08 -5.44 23.14
C ALA A 9 -14.61 -4.05 23.53
N THR A 10 -15.76 -3.99 24.21
CA THR A 10 -16.34 -2.76 24.75
C THR A 10 -15.54 -2.21 25.92
N ASP A 11 -14.96 -3.08 26.74
CA ASP A 11 -14.11 -2.65 27.86
C ASP A 11 -12.76 -2.08 27.40
N HIS A 12 -12.19 -2.60 26.31
CA HIS A 12 -10.95 -2.05 25.74
C HIS A 12 -11.16 -0.66 25.11
N LEU A 13 -12.27 -0.43 24.41
CA LEU A 13 -12.63 0.88 23.87
C LEU A 13 -13.00 1.88 24.99
N ARG A 14 -13.64 1.40 26.06
CA ARG A 14 -13.92 2.21 27.25
C ARG A 14 -12.62 2.59 27.99
N TRP A 15 -11.65 1.67 28.06
CA TRP A 15 -10.33 1.93 28.63
C TRP A 15 -9.54 2.94 27.79
N MET A 16 -9.59 2.85 26.45
CA MET A 16 -8.97 3.82 25.54
C MET A 16 -9.57 5.23 25.66
N CYS A 17 -10.89 5.35 25.83
CA CYS A 17 -11.53 6.65 26.11
C CYS A 17 -11.17 7.22 27.49
N GLN A 18 -10.94 6.38 28.50
CA GLN A 18 -10.53 6.83 29.83
C GLN A 18 -9.03 7.20 29.89
N THR A 19 -8.16 6.50 29.17
CA THR A 19 -6.73 6.86 29.09
C THR A 19 -6.50 8.13 28.28
N TRP A 20 -7.34 8.42 27.28
CA TRP A 20 -7.33 9.69 26.55
C TRP A 20 -7.63 10.92 27.43
N TRP A 21 -8.36 10.75 28.54
CA TRP A 21 -8.67 11.84 29.48
C TRP A 21 -7.59 12.06 30.54
N GLN A 22 -6.66 11.12 30.74
CA GLN A 22 -5.57 11.26 31.73
C GLN A 22 -4.23 11.70 31.12
N PHE A 23 -4.06 11.68 29.80
CA PHE A 23 -2.80 12.05 29.14
C PHE A 23 -2.68 13.54 28.77
N ASN A 24 -3.63 14.38 29.18
CA ASN A 24 -3.59 15.81 28.89
C ASN A 24 -3.60 16.62 30.19
N PHE A 25 -2.43 16.71 30.82
CA PHE A 25 -2.13 17.80 31.74
C PHE A 25 -0.61 17.99 31.88
N SER A 26 -0.03 18.86 31.05
CA SER A 26 0.90 19.91 31.49
C SER A 26 1.43 20.67 30.26
N GLY A 27 1.10 21.95 30.14
CA GLY A 27 1.67 22.84 29.13
C GLY A 27 0.61 23.70 28.46
N ASP A 28 0.32 24.85 29.08
CA ASP A 28 -0.59 25.86 28.58
C ASP A 28 -0.28 26.31 27.14
N GLN A 29 -1.30 26.34 26.28
CA GLN A 29 -1.90 27.56 25.72
C GLN A 29 -2.60 27.30 24.37
N MET A 30 -3.77 27.94 24.27
CA MET A 30 -4.51 28.28 23.05
C MET A 30 -5.38 27.23 22.35
N LEU A 31 -6.68 27.44 22.64
CA LEU A 31 -7.84 27.41 21.73
C LEU A 31 -8.78 26.21 21.89
N ALA A 32 -9.62 26.38 22.91
CA ALA A 32 -11.02 25.97 22.84
C ALA A 32 -11.63 26.40 21.50
N LEU A 33 -12.27 25.46 20.81
CA LEU A 33 -13.57 25.61 20.12
C LEU A 33 -13.87 24.32 19.34
N ILE A 34 -14.28 23.26 20.04
CA ILE A 34 -15.23 22.30 19.47
C ILE A 34 -16.23 21.95 20.58
N PRO A 35 -17.50 22.40 20.48
CA PRO A 35 -18.54 21.98 21.39
C PRO A 35 -18.72 20.46 21.29
N CYS A 36 -18.56 19.75 22.40
CA CYS A 36 -19.03 18.38 22.56
C CYS A 36 -20.54 18.33 22.27
N GLY A 37 -20.89 17.88 21.07
CA GLY A 37 -22.27 17.73 20.61
C GLY A 37 -22.51 16.31 20.11
N ASN A 38 -23.28 15.56 20.90
CA ASN A 38 -24.05 14.37 20.55
C ASN A 38 -23.32 13.04 20.31
N ARG A 39 -23.33 12.26 21.38
CA ARG A 39 -23.62 10.82 21.37
C ARG A 39 -24.85 10.54 20.47
N ALA A 40 -24.65 10.02 19.27
CA ALA A 40 -25.72 9.40 18.47
C ALA A 40 -25.15 8.42 17.44
N ASN A 41 -25.63 7.18 17.53
CA ASN A 41 -25.73 6.15 16.50
C ASN A 41 -24.46 5.67 15.78
N LEU A 42 -24.16 4.41 16.07
CA LEU A 42 -23.35 3.48 15.27
C LEU A 42 -24.07 3.16 13.94
N GLU A 43 -24.52 4.17 13.21
CA GLU A 43 -24.90 4.00 11.82
C GLU A 43 -23.62 4.07 10.99
N LYS A 44 -23.54 3.26 9.94
CA LYS A 44 -22.42 3.24 9.00
C LYS A 44 -22.33 4.63 8.34
N VAL A 45 -21.63 5.57 8.98
CA VAL A 45 -21.38 6.88 8.42
C VAL A 45 -20.48 6.67 7.22
N LYS A 46 -21.06 6.73 6.02
CA LYS A 46 -20.31 6.78 4.77
C LYS A 46 -19.61 8.12 4.72
N VAL A 47 -18.35 8.13 5.13
CA VAL A 47 -17.53 9.33 5.13
C VAL A 47 -17.18 9.65 3.67
N HIS A 48 -17.47 10.87 3.21
CA HIS A 48 -17.13 11.31 1.86
C HIS A 48 -15.62 11.08 1.61
N PRO A 49 -15.18 10.63 0.41
CA PRO A 49 -13.79 10.25 0.15
C PRO A 49 -12.75 11.31 0.60
N ASN A 50 -13.06 12.59 0.40
CA ASN A 50 -12.21 13.70 0.86
C ASN A 50 -12.03 13.75 2.38
N LEU A 51 -13.07 13.45 3.15
CA LEU A 51 -12.99 13.38 4.61
C LEU A 51 -12.23 12.13 5.07
N SER A 52 -12.33 11.01 4.34
CA SER A 52 -11.54 9.80 4.63
C SER A 52 -10.05 10.06 4.42
N VAL A 53 -9.68 10.71 3.31
CA VAL A 53 -8.28 11.09 3.03
C VAL A 53 -7.74 12.03 4.12
N LEU A 54 -8.49 13.06 4.50
CA LEU A 54 -8.10 13.97 5.59
C LEU A 54 -7.93 13.23 6.92
N THR A 55 -8.82 12.28 7.23
CA THR A 55 -8.72 11.46 8.45
C THR A 55 -7.41 10.67 8.46
N VAL A 56 -7.05 10.03 7.34
CA VAL A 56 -5.76 9.31 7.22
C VAL A 56 -4.59 10.26 7.42
N GLN A 57 -4.61 11.43 6.79
CA GLN A 57 -3.54 12.42 6.90
C GLN A 57 -3.37 12.93 8.34
N LEU A 58 -4.46 13.24 9.04
CA LEU A 58 -4.42 13.73 10.42
C LEU A 58 -3.89 12.65 11.37
N LEU A 59 -4.39 11.42 11.26
CA LEU A 59 -3.91 10.30 12.09
C LEU A 59 -2.44 9.97 11.82
N ALA A 60 -2.02 9.97 10.56
CA ALA A 60 -0.63 9.73 10.20
C ALA A 60 0.31 10.83 10.70
N ARG A 61 -0.11 12.10 10.65
CA ARG A 61 0.68 13.23 11.21
C ARG A 61 0.81 13.15 12.72
N GLY A 62 -0.19 12.61 13.42
CA GLY A 62 -0.12 12.32 14.85
C GLY A 62 0.55 10.99 15.20
N GLU A 63 1.12 10.27 14.21
CA GLU A 63 1.71 8.93 14.36
C GLU A 63 0.76 7.88 14.96
N LEU A 64 -0.57 8.12 14.88
CA LEU A 64 -1.64 7.26 15.38
C LEU A 64 -1.95 6.10 14.39
N TYR A 65 -0.92 5.32 14.06
CA TYR A 65 -1.01 4.24 13.06
C TYR A 65 -1.84 3.04 13.54
N ALA A 66 -1.91 2.80 14.85
CA ALA A 66 -2.72 1.73 15.42
C ALA A 66 -4.23 2.01 15.25
N GLU A 67 -4.65 3.23 15.57
CA GLU A 67 -6.01 3.73 15.38
C GLU A 67 -6.38 3.73 13.89
N LEU A 68 -5.46 4.18 13.04
CA LEU A 68 -5.63 4.12 11.59
C LEU A 68 -5.88 2.69 11.09
N GLY A 69 -5.13 1.72 11.60
CA GLY A 69 -5.34 0.31 11.31
C GLY A 69 -6.73 -0.18 11.74
N LEU A 70 -7.17 0.19 12.95
CA LEU A 70 -8.52 -0.14 13.45
C LEU A 70 -9.61 0.49 12.57
N PHE A 71 -9.41 1.70 12.06
CA PHE A 71 -10.39 2.40 11.22
C PHE A 71 -10.57 1.70 9.87
N VAL A 72 -9.48 1.20 9.29
CA VAL A 72 -9.52 0.40 8.04
C VAL A 72 -10.15 -0.98 8.30
N ILE A 73 -9.71 -1.70 9.34
CA ILE A 73 -10.19 -3.06 9.66
C ILE A 73 -11.69 -3.05 9.99
N ASN A 74 -12.15 -2.07 10.77
CA ASN A 74 -13.55 -1.95 11.15
C ASN A 74 -14.42 -1.31 10.05
N LYS A 75 -13.86 -1.06 8.85
CA LYS A 75 -14.55 -0.45 7.70
C LYS A 75 -15.19 0.91 8.04
N ILE A 76 -14.58 1.65 8.97
CA ILE A 76 -14.96 3.04 9.27
C ILE A 76 -14.49 3.94 8.13
N LEU A 77 -13.30 3.66 7.59
CA LEU A 77 -12.81 4.25 6.35
C LEU A 77 -13.27 3.37 5.18
N GLU A 78 -14.08 3.94 4.29
CA GLU A 78 -14.50 3.23 3.08
C GLU A 78 -13.29 3.00 2.17
N PRO A 79 -13.10 1.77 1.66
CA PRO A 79 -12.01 1.47 0.76
C PRO A 79 -12.21 2.22 -0.56
N SER A 80 -11.25 3.06 -0.90
CA SER A 80 -11.22 3.84 -2.14
C SER A 80 -9.78 3.95 -2.65
N LYS A 81 -9.62 4.30 -3.92
CA LYS A 81 -8.29 4.47 -4.53
C LYS A 81 -7.51 5.54 -3.78
N GLU A 82 -8.17 6.64 -3.45
CA GLU A 82 -7.61 7.81 -2.79
C GLU A 82 -7.14 7.46 -1.37
N VAL A 83 -7.96 6.73 -0.60
CA VAL A 83 -7.58 6.28 0.75
C VAL A 83 -6.40 5.30 0.68
N ALA A 84 -6.40 4.37 -0.27
CA ALA A 84 -5.30 3.42 -0.44
C ALA A 84 -3.98 4.15 -0.75
N LEU A 85 -4.00 5.10 -1.70
CA LEU A 85 -2.83 5.90 -2.04
C LEU A 85 -2.36 6.77 -0.86
N GLN A 86 -3.29 7.35 -0.10
CA GLN A 86 -2.94 8.11 1.09
C GLN A 86 -2.30 7.24 2.17
N LEU A 87 -2.80 6.03 2.41
CA LEU A 87 -2.19 5.06 3.34
C LEU A 87 -0.77 4.68 2.91
N LEU A 88 -0.54 4.51 1.60
CA LEU A 88 0.79 4.20 1.06
C LEU A 88 1.76 5.36 1.23
N GLU A 89 1.30 6.59 0.99
CA GLU A 89 2.10 7.79 1.14
C GLU A 89 2.44 8.10 2.60
N SER A 90 1.42 8.04 3.47
CA SER A 90 1.58 8.24 4.91
C SER A 90 2.36 7.10 5.57
N GLY A 91 2.29 5.88 5.02
CA GLY A 91 2.96 4.69 5.52
C GLY A 91 4.41 4.52 5.06
N ARG A 92 5.08 5.53 4.49
CA ARG A 92 6.48 5.40 4.02
C ARG A 92 7.44 4.90 5.11
N GLN A 93 7.23 5.30 6.36
CA GLN A 93 8.04 4.86 7.52
C GLN A 93 7.36 3.76 8.35
N ASN A 94 6.10 3.42 8.04
CA ASN A 94 5.32 2.45 8.79
C ASN A 94 4.85 1.31 7.88
N SER A 95 5.56 0.18 7.94
CA SER A 95 5.31 -0.99 7.09
C SER A 95 3.90 -1.58 7.23
N GLN A 96 3.31 -1.51 8.44
CA GLN A 96 1.94 -1.98 8.69
C GLN A 96 0.92 -1.11 7.95
N THR A 97 1.07 0.21 8.02
CA THR A 97 0.19 1.16 7.34
C THR A 97 0.32 1.04 5.82
N ARG A 98 1.56 0.87 5.33
CA ARG A 98 1.81 0.62 3.89
C ARG A 98 1.15 -0.67 3.42
N LYS A 99 1.20 -1.74 4.23
CA LYS A 99 0.53 -3.01 3.94
C LYS A 99 -0.99 -2.85 3.85
N LEU A 100 -1.61 -2.07 4.72
CA LEU A 100 -3.05 -1.78 4.65
C LEU A 100 -3.43 -1.11 3.33
N GLY A 101 -2.63 -0.16 2.86
CA GLY A 101 -2.82 0.48 1.55
C GLY A 101 -2.72 -0.53 0.39
N LEU A 102 -1.70 -1.41 0.41
CA LEU A 102 -1.53 -2.48 -0.58
C LEU A 102 -2.69 -3.50 -0.57
N ASP A 103 -3.14 -3.91 0.61
CA ASP A 103 -4.28 -4.82 0.78
C ASP A 103 -5.58 -4.19 0.27
N MET A 104 -5.74 -2.87 0.47
CA MET A 104 -6.87 -2.11 -0.06
C MET A 104 -6.86 -2.04 -1.59
N LEU A 105 -5.70 -1.81 -2.23
CA LEU A 105 -5.58 -1.86 -3.70
C LEU A 105 -5.97 -3.23 -4.26
N ARG A 106 -5.57 -4.31 -3.58
CA ARG A 106 -5.98 -5.67 -3.95
C ARG A 106 -7.48 -5.88 -3.81
N GLN A 107 -8.08 -5.38 -2.73
CA GLN A 107 -9.53 -5.47 -2.50
C GLN A 107 -10.32 -4.72 -3.59
N LEU A 108 -9.78 -3.58 -4.06
CA LEU A 108 -10.37 -2.77 -5.13
C LEU A 108 -10.05 -3.28 -6.54
N SER A 109 -9.30 -4.39 -6.67
CA SER A 109 -8.83 -4.91 -7.96
C SER A 109 -8.05 -3.89 -8.80
N LEU A 110 -7.37 -2.94 -8.15
CA LEU A 110 -6.49 -1.96 -8.80
C LEU A 110 -5.13 -2.60 -9.10
N HIS A 111 -5.15 -3.62 -9.95
CA HIS A 111 -4.00 -4.49 -10.18
C HIS A 111 -2.80 -3.77 -10.79
N HIS A 112 -3.03 -2.78 -11.66
CA HIS A 112 -1.96 -2.00 -12.27
C HIS A 112 -1.20 -1.17 -11.22
N ASP A 113 -1.93 -0.38 -10.43
CA ASP A 113 -1.36 0.45 -9.37
C ASP A 113 -0.60 -0.42 -8.34
N TYR A 114 -1.18 -1.57 -7.97
CA TYR A 114 -0.55 -2.53 -7.05
C TYR A 114 0.78 -3.08 -7.58
N VAL A 115 0.82 -3.52 -8.83
CA VAL A 115 2.06 -4.04 -9.46
C VAL A 115 3.12 -2.95 -9.57
N GLN A 116 2.73 -1.72 -9.94
CA GLN A 116 3.65 -0.59 -10.04
C GLN A 116 4.30 -0.28 -8.69
N LEU A 117 3.53 -0.28 -7.61
CA LEU A 117 4.03 -0.03 -6.25
C LEU A 117 4.96 -1.13 -5.76
N LEU A 118 4.66 -2.41 -6.04
CA LEU A 118 5.54 -3.51 -5.68
C LEU A 118 6.93 -3.39 -6.34
N VAL A 119 7.00 -2.92 -7.59
CA VAL A 119 8.27 -2.71 -8.28
C VAL A 119 9.05 -1.57 -7.64
N GLN A 120 8.38 -0.47 -7.28
CA GLN A 120 9.01 0.67 -6.61
C GLN A 120 9.55 0.30 -5.23
N ASP A 121 8.87 -0.60 -4.52
CA ASP A 121 9.29 -1.11 -3.21
C ASP A 121 10.39 -2.19 -3.30
N GLY A 122 10.86 -2.52 -4.52
CA GLY A 122 11.91 -3.51 -4.76
C GLY A 122 11.42 -4.96 -4.84
N TYR A 123 10.12 -5.20 -4.70
CA TYR A 123 9.49 -6.53 -4.77
C TYR A 123 9.08 -6.93 -6.21
N TYR A 124 9.90 -6.62 -7.21
CA TYR A 124 9.56 -6.83 -8.62
C TYR A 124 9.27 -8.30 -8.99
N LEU A 125 9.91 -9.29 -8.34
CA LEU A 125 9.62 -10.71 -8.56
C LEU A 125 8.20 -11.09 -8.11
N GLU A 126 7.76 -10.55 -6.97
CA GLU A 126 6.37 -10.71 -6.51
C GLU A 126 5.41 -10.02 -7.48
N ALA A 127 5.79 -8.83 -7.95
CA ALA A 127 5.04 -8.08 -8.95
C ALA A 127 4.86 -8.88 -10.26
N LEU A 128 5.90 -9.57 -10.76
CA LEU A 128 5.82 -10.45 -11.93
C LEU A 128 4.86 -11.64 -11.70
N ARG A 129 4.95 -12.28 -10.52
CA ARG A 129 4.06 -13.40 -10.16
C ARG A 129 2.61 -12.94 -10.10
N TYR A 130 2.36 -11.76 -9.52
CA TYR A 130 1.03 -11.18 -9.42
C TYR A 130 0.49 -10.77 -10.80
N ALA A 131 1.29 -10.09 -11.62
CA ALA A 131 0.93 -9.69 -12.97
C ALA A 131 0.53 -10.89 -13.82
N ARG A 132 1.29 -12.00 -13.74
CA ARG A 132 0.94 -13.26 -14.43
C ARG A 132 -0.38 -13.85 -13.94
N LYS A 133 -0.59 -13.90 -12.62
CA LYS A 133 -1.81 -14.45 -12.02
C LYS A 133 -3.06 -13.67 -12.42
N HIS A 134 -2.97 -12.34 -12.44
CA HIS A 134 -4.09 -11.44 -12.71
C HIS A 134 -4.13 -10.93 -14.17
N LYS A 135 -3.26 -11.46 -15.05
CA LYS A 135 -3.12 -11.09 -16.48
C LYS A 135 -3.02 -9.58 -16.71
N VAL A 136 -2.22 -8.89 -15.89
CA VAL A 136 -2.03 -7.44 -15.97
C VAL A 136 -1.03 -7.12 -17.08
N SER A 137 -1.50 -6.93 -18.32
CA SER A 137 -0.63 -6.64 -19.47
C SER A 137 -0.22 -5.16 -19.60
N THR A 138 -0.77 -4.27 -18.79
CA THR A 138 -0.50 -2.83 -18.80
C THR A 138 0.82 -2.44 -18.13
N VAL A 139 1.56 -3.43 -17.63
CA VAL A 139 2.80 -3.24 -16.89
C VAL A 139 3.92 -2.84 -17.85
N ARG A 140 4.68 -1.80 -17.50
CA ARG A 140 5.80 -1.32 -18.32
C ARG A 140 7.02 -2.24 -18.15
N PRO A 141 7.48 -2.95 -19.22
CA PRO A 141 8.61 -3.87 -19.10
C PRO A 141 9.91 -3.19 -18.67
N SER A 142 10.16 -1.96 -19.12
CA SER A 142 11.38 -1.20 -18.80
C SER A 142 11.65 -1.15 -17.30
N LEU A 143 10.63 -0.89 -16.47
CA LEU A 143 10.77 -0.78 -15.01
C LEU A 143 11.33 -2.06 -14.36
N PHE A 144 10.95 -3.22 -14.89
CA PHE A 144 11.41 -4.51 -14.36
C PHE A 144 12.80 -4.84 -14.86
N LEU A 145 13.10 -4.49 -16.11
CA LEU A 145 14.39 -4.73 -16.74
C LEU A 145 15.48 -3.83 -16.15
N GLU A 146 15.15 -2.58 -15.81
CA GLU A 146 16.03 -1.67 -15.08
C GLU A 146 16.43 -2.24 -13.71
N VAL A 147 15.44 -2.72 -12.95
CA VAL A 147 15.68 -3.32 -11.63
C VAL A 147 16.48 -4.63 -11.75
N ALA A 148 16.18 -5.46 -12.75
CA ALA A 148 16.94 -6.69 -13.00
C ALA A 148 18.38 -6.41 -13.46
N LEU A 149 18.59 -5.35 -14.25
CA LEU A 149 19.93 -4.92 -14.65
C LEU A 149 20.73 -4.40 -13.44
N ALA A 150 20.09 -3.66 -12.54
CA ALA A 150 20.71 -3.16 -11.32
C ALA A 150 21.21 -4.29 -10.38
N SER A 151 20.66 -5.51 -10.49
CA SER A 151 21.16 -6.66 -9.72
C SER A 151 22.46 -7.25 -10.28
N ASN A 152 22.94 -6.77 -11.43
CA ASN A 152 24.15 -7.21 -12.13
C ASN A 152 24.24 -8.74 -12.36
N ASP A 153 23.08 -9.40 -12.49
CA ASP A 153 22.97 -10.83 -12.74
C ASP A 153 22.39 -11.06 -14.14
N SER A 154 23.21 -11.61 -15.04
CA SER A 154 22.81 -11.87 -16.42
C SER A 154 21.72 -12.94 -16.51
N GLN A 155 21.69 -13.91 -15.60
CA GLN A 155 20.64 -14.93 -15.58
C GLN A 155 19.30 -14.33 -15.19
N ASN A 156 19.30 -13.44 -14.18
CA ASN A 156 18.11 -12.73 -13.76
C ASN A 156 17.55 -11.84 -14.88
N LEU A 157 18.40 -11.05 -15.53
CA LEU A 157 17.99 -10.21 -16.66
C LEU A 157 17.43 -11.06 -17.82
N ALA A 158 18.07 -12.19 -18.15
CA ALA A 158 17.58 -13.11 -19.17
C ALA A 158 16.20 -13.72 -18.82
N ALA A 159 15.98 -14.06 -17.55
CA ALA A 159 14.71 -14.60 -17.07
C ALA A 159 13.58 -13.57 -17.18
N VAL A 160 13.83 -12.31 -16.79
CA VAL A 160 12.85 -11.22 -16.90
C VAL A 160 12.55 -10.89 -18.37
N LEU A 161 13.55 -10.86 -19.24
CA LEU A 161 13.35 -10.70 -20.69
C LEU A 161 12.47 -11.79 -21.28
N ARG A 162 12.73 -13.05 -20.92
CA ARG A 162 11.92 -14.19 -21.39
C ARG A 162 10.49 -14.10 -20.86
N PHE A 163 10.31 -13.69 -19.60
CA PHE A 163 8.98 -13.47 -19.05
C PHE A 163 8.17 -12.48 -19.90
N PHE A 164 8.73 -11.32 -20.26
CA PHE A 164 8.00 -10.32 -21.05
C PHE A 164 7.77 -10.73 -22.51
N LEU A 165 8.63 -11.56 -23.09
CA LEU A 165 8.38 -12.17 -24.40
C LEU A 165 7.13 -13.06 -24.38
N ASP A 166 6.96 -13.85 -23.32
CA ASP A 166 5.83 -14.76 -23.19
C ASP A 166 4.56 -14.04 -22.72
N PHE A 167 4.72 -13.00 -21.90
CA PHE A 167 3.62 -12.33 -21.22
C PHE A 167 3.06 -11.12 -21.97
N THR A 168 3.89 -10.37 -22.71
CA THR A 168 3.51 -9.14 -23.39
C THR A 168 3.56 -9.31 -24.91
N PRO A 169 2.40 -9.32 -25.61
CA PRO A 169 2.38 -9.46 -27.06
C PRO A 169 3.06 -8.25 -27.70
N GLY A 170 3.89 -8.49 -28.72
CA GLY A 170 4.62 -7.43 -29.41
C GLY A 170 5.84 -6.90 -28.67
N PHE A 171 6.20 -7.45 -27.50
CA PHE A 171 7.40 -6.99 -26.78
C PHE A 171 8.69 -7.08 -27.62
N ARG A 172 8.80 -8.10 -28.48
CA ARG A 172 9.95 -8.31 -29.38
C ARG A 172 10.22 -7.13 -30.34
N THR A 173 9.20 -6.38 -30.72
CA THR A 173 9.34 -5.24 -31.65
C THR A 173 9.64 -3.92 -30.94
N THR A 174 9.71 -3.92 -29.60
CA THR A 174 9.99 -2.72 -28.81
C THR A 174 11.48 -2.40 -28.76
N SER A 175 11.80 -1.10 -28.61
CA SER A 175 13.17 -0.63 -28.36
C SER A 175 13.77 -1.24 -27.10
N ASP A 176 12.96 -1.44 -26.06
CA ASP A 176 13.37 -2.03 -24.78
C ASP A 176 13.97 -3.42 -25.02
N TYR A 177 13.27 -4.29 -25.76
CA TYR A 177 13.77 -5.63 -26.05
C TYR A 177 15.15 -5.60 -26.73
N SER A 178 15.30 -4.80 -27.79
CA SER A 178 16.58 -4.70 -28.50
C SER A 178 17.73 -4.16 -27.61
N THR A 179 17.42 -3.20 -26.74
CA THR A 179 18.39 -2.55 -25.84
C THR A 179 18.87 -3.54 -24.79
N TYR A 180 17.96 -4.18 -24.06
CA TYR A 180 18.30 -5.13 -23.00
C TYR A 180 18.90 -6.44 -23.54
N CYS A 181 18.54 -6.87 -24.75
CA CYS A 181 19.23 -7.98 -25.41
C CYS A 181 20.68 -7.65 -25.75
N ARG A 182 20.98 -6.40 -26.14
CA ARG A 182 22.37 -5.96 -26.39
C ARG A 182 23.17 -5.95 -25.08
N ILE A 183 22.61 -5.35 -24.03
CA ILE A 183 23.24 -5.30 -22.69
C ILE A 183 23.51 -6.72 -22.16
N LEU A 184 22.55 -7.63 -22.30
CA LEU A 184 22.72 -9.03 -21.86
C LEU A 184 23.88 -9.73 -22.59
N LYS A 185 24.08 -9.46 -23.89
CA LYS A 185 25.22 -10.01 -24.65
C LYS A 185 26.55 -9.45 -24.15
N GLU A 186 26.60 -8.14 -23.87
CA GLU A 186 27.78 -7.47 -23.31
C GLU A 186 28.14 -8.09 -21.94
N MET A 187 27.17 -8.28 -21.04
CA MET A 187 27.39 -8.92 -19.73
C MET A 187 27.95 -10.35 -19.84
N ASN A 188 27.45 -11.15 -20.78
CA ASN A 188 27.95 -12.53 -20.95
C ASN A 188 29.35 -12.57 -21.56
N SER A 189 29.71 -11.57 -22.37
CA SER A 189 31.07 -11.47 -22.94
C SER A 189 32.11 -11.11 -21.89
N THR A 190 31.77 -10.26 -20.92
CA THR A 190 32.68 -9.90 -19.81
C THR A 190 32.89 -11.01 -18.80
N VAL A 191 31.95 -11.95 -18.66
CA VAL A 191 32.07 -13.12 -17.77
C VAL A 191 32.92 -14.24 -18.38
N SER A 192 33.06 -14.25 -19.72
CA SER A 192 33.81 -15.28 -20.45
C SER A 192 35.26 -14.88 -20.77
N ALA A 193 35.69 -13.67 -20.39
CA ALA A 193 37.02 -13.12 -20.58
C ALA A 193 37.81 -13.14 -19.27
#